data_AF-A0A9N9PR37-F1
#
_entry.id   AF-A0A9N9PR37-F1
#
_cell.length_a   1.000
_cell.length_b   1.000
_cell.length_c   1.000
_cell.angle_alpha   90.00
_cell.angle_beta   90.00
_cell.angle_gamma   90.00
#
_symmetry.space_group_name_H-M   'P 1'
#
loop_
_entity.id
_entity.type
_entity.pdbx_description
1 polymer ?
#
loop_
_entity_poly.entity_id
_entity_poly.type
_entity_poly.pdbx_seq_one_letter_code
_entity_poly.pdbx_strand_id
1 'polypeptide(L)'
;MPIPGASAMLTLRQHAFARSTGIQKYAYTYNPFVYVYGRRSMATSSSALPEPLLKQEDAEHQEMKSERLPIRKLHSDADTSYVPIIIGHERFHPVLLRDACPCPKCVDPSTTQKNFRTTDALAKKLHIVKSLHLGDTHTDITWHDDHVSSFPNDLLKKKKEEQKPFVQVKVRKWHVPLSPPLIKEDETRLLFAGTVAGWNGSMIKDRLGFFDYRDYMTSEDTLLRALRTLVSDGLIIVRGMPSSEESVQDIAGRIGTIRDTFYGRTWDVKSVPEAKNVAYTSRYLGLHMDLLYMANPPGFQLLHCLKNTAQGGDSIFSDCLWASNFLVRPQRQVLSEVPIAYHYKNAGEHYHYSHPVFELVKYPRSANSNLTIRHFNYSPPFQAPYALRGTMNDGVIDSSWRSEFFKALDDFASLVEKPANVFSYKLKEGECVIFNNRRILHGRQAFDAEGGERWLKGTYIDTDVVLSKLRVLDAQEPEVVGEMVEGDLT
;
A
#
# COMPACT_ATOMS: atom_id res chain seq x y z
N MET A 1 23.04 -43.26 -54.18
CA MET A 1 23.48 -44.44 -53.42
C MET A 1 23.90 -43.99 -52.02
N PRO A 2 23.21 -44.46 -50.96
CA PRO A 2 23.54 -44.16 -49.56
C PRO A 2 24.07 -45.40 -48.78
N ILE A 3 24.46 -45.16 -47.50
CA ILE A 3 24.64 -46.11 -46.35
C ILE A 3 26.04 -46.77 -46.22
N PRO A 4 26.55 -47.24 -45.03
CA PRO A 4 26.26 -47.04 -43.57
C PRO A 4 27.53 -46.56 -42.79
N GLY A 5 27.62 -46.28 -41.47
CA GLY A 5 26.83 -46.55 -40.26
C GLY A 5 27.77 -47.06 -39.14
N ALA A 6 27.59 -46.65 -37.88
CA ALA A 6 27.93 -47.43 -36.68
C ALA A 6 27.41 -46.75 -35.40
N SER A 7 26.64 -47.52 -34.65
CA SER A 7 26.04 -47.25 -33.34
C SER A 7 26.90 -47.89 -32.25
N ALA A 8 26.91 -47.32 -31.04
CA ALA A 8 27.35 -48.05 -29.85
C ALA A 8 26.54 -47.61 -28.63
N MET A 9 25.51 -48.42 -28.31
CA MET A 9 24.96 -48.57 -26.97
C MET A 9 26.00 -49.24 -26.06
N LEU A 10 26.04 -48.84 -24.79
CA LEU A 10 26.55 -49.71 -23.73
C LEU A 10 25.67 -49.56 -22.49
N THR A 11 25.04 -50.67 -22.13
CA THR A 11 24.08 -50.82 -21.03
C THR A 11 24.77 -51.44 -19.82
N LEU A 12 24.36 -50.96 -18.63
CA LEU A 12 24.27 -51.63 -17.33
C LEU A 12 25.55 -52.14 -16.63
N ARG A 13 25.75 -51.65 -15.40
CA ARG A 13 25.87 -52.52 -14.21
C ARG A 13 25.50 -51.79 -12.92
N GLN A 14 24.50 -52.34 -12.23
CA GLN A 14 24.22 -52.10 -10.82
C GLN A 14 25.37 -52.65 -9.97
N HIS A 15 25.82 -51.90 -8.97
CA HIS A 15 26.37 -52.48 -7.74
C HIS A 15 25.96 -51.64 -6.53
N ALA A 16 25.20 -52.28 -5.64
CA ALA A 16 24.93 -51.82 -4.30
C ALA A 16 26.19 -51.92 -3.44
N PHE A 17 26.47 -50.88 -2.65
CA PHE A 17 27.25 -51.00 -1.42
C PHE A 17 26.60 -50.14 -0.35
N ALA A 18 26.05 -50.81 0.66
CA ALA A 18 25.61 -50.22 1.90
C ALA A 18 26.84 -49.84 2.73
N ARG A 19 26.86 -48.62 3.30
CA ARG A 19 27.42 -48.38 4.64
C ARG A 19 26.81 -47.12 5.25
N SER A 20 26.37 -47.35 6.47
CA SER A 20 25.72 -46.48 7.44
C SER A 20 26.57 -45.29 7.87
N THR A 21 25.99 -44.10 7.89
CA THR A 21 26.28 -43.10 8.92
C THR A 21 24.97 -42.43 9.33
N GLY A 22 24.69 -42.45 10.63
CA GLY A 22 23.44 -42.03 11.22
C GLY A 22 23.31 -40.52 11.29
N ILE A 23 22.14 -40.01 10.92
CA ILE A 23 21.66 -38.70 11.33
C ILE A 23 20.21 -38.89 11.77
N GLN A 24 19.95 -38.54 13.03
CA GLN A 24 18.63 -38.57 13.66
C GLN A 24 17.64 -37.74 12.84
N LYS A 25 16.61 -38.42 12.31
CA LYS A 25 15.40 -37.77 11.80
C LYS A 25 14.47 -37.50 12.99
N TYR A 26 14.29 -36.24 13.36
CA TYR A 26 13.06 -35.82 14.05
C TYR A 26 11.95 -35.71 12.99
N ALA A 27 11.03 -36.66 13.03
CA ALA A 27 9.80 -36.63 12.25
C ALA A 27 8.81 -35.66 12.92
N TYR A 28 8.47 -34.56 12.25
CA TYR A 28 7.26 -33.80 12.54
C TYR A 28 6.18 -34.25 11.55
N THR A 29 5.27 -35.08 12.04
CA THR A 29 4.01 -35.42 11.35
C THR A 29 3.07 -34.22 11.43
N TYR A 30 2.85 -33.56 10.29
CA TYR A 30 1.79 -32.57 10.13
C TYR A 30 0.45 -33.28 9.90
N ASN A 31 -0.47 -33.16 10.86
CA ASN A 31 -1.87 -33.57 10.70
C ASN A 31 -2.73 -32.30 10.50
N PRO A 32 -3.43 -32.13 9.37
CA PRO A 32 -4.24 -30.95 9.11
C PRO A 32 -5.63 -31.09 9.74
N PHE A 33 -5.95 -30.26 10.74
CA PHE A 33 -7.33 -30.12 11.21
C PHE A 33 -8.07 -29.07 10.38
N VAL A 34 -8.97 -29.58 9.55
CA VAL A 34 -10.10 -28.89 8.93
C VAL A 34 -11.25 -28.89 9.94
N TYR A 35 -11.82 -27.72 10.27
CA TYR A 35 -13.12 -27.64 10.96
C TYR A 35 -14.19 -27.23 9.96
N VAL A 36 -15.08 -28.17 9.63
CA VAL A 36 -16.36 -27.92 8.97
C VAL A 36 -17.46 -28.17 10.00
N TYR A 37 -18.34 -27.17 10.17
CA TYR A 37 -19.54 -27.25 10.98
C TYR A 37 -20.51 -28.30 10.42
N GLY A 38 -20.92 -29.26 11.26
CA GLY A 38 -21.94 -30.25 10.94
C GLY A 38 -22.93 -30.41 12.08
N ARG A 39 -24.15 -29.90 11.90
CA ARG A 39 -25.34 -30.27 12.68
C ARG A 39 -25.61 -31.77 12.50
N ARG A 40 -25.87 -32.51 13.59
CA ARG A 40 -26.96 -33.51 13.65
C ARG A 40 -27.23 -33.98 15.08
N SER A 41 -28.52 -34.26 15.29
CA SER A 41 -29.19 -34.65 16.53
C SER A 41 -29.10 -36.16 16.80
N MET A 42 -29.29 -36.57 18.07
CA MET A 42 -30.18 -37.64 18.59
C MET A 42 -29.85 -37.82 20.10
N ALA A 43 -30.78 -37.59 21.04
CA ALA A 43 -31.71 -38.56 21.68
C ALA A 43 -30.97 -39.71 22.43
N THR A 44 -31.24 -40.15 23.66
CA THR A 44 -32.16 -39.88 24.80
C THR A 44 -31.75 -40.81 25.95
N SER A 45 -31.80 -40.36 27.22
CA SER A 45 -32.33 -41.08 28.42
C SER A 45 -31.90 -40.30 29.70
N SER A 46 -32.80 -39.60 30.39
CA SER A 46 -33.69 -40.05 31.48
C SER A 46 -33.00 -40.34 32.82
N SER A 47 -33.01 -39.38 33.75
CA SER A 47 -33.65 -39.54 35.07
C SER A 47 -33.73 -38.24 35.90
N ALA A 48 -34.99 -37.91 36.25
CA ALA A 48 -35.53 -37.28 37.47
C ALA A 48 -35.04 -35.91 38.03
N LEU A 49 -36.03 -35.03 38.22
CA LEU A 49 -36.08 -33.67 38.78
C LEU A 49 -35.91 -33.63 40.33
N PRO A 50 -35.75 -32.45 40.96
CA PRO A 50 -36.92 -31.61 41.31
C PRO A 50 -36.79 -30.11 40.96
N GLU A 51 -37.95 -29.48 40.83
CA GLU A 51 -38.23 -28.08 40.47
C GLU A 51 -38.57 -27.22 41.74
N PRO A 52 -39.02 -25.94 41.68
CA PRO A 52 -38.23 -24.75 42.02
C PRO A 52 -38.77 -23.96 43.24
N LEU A 53 -38.03 -22.94 43.68
CA LEU A 53 -38.54 -21.88 44.56
C LEU A 53 -38.34 -20.50 43.91
N LEU A 54 -39.47 -19.91 43.52
CA LEU A 54 -39.65 -18.52 43.13
C LEU A 54 -39.28 -17.57 44.28
N LYS A 55 -38.56 -16.49 43.98
CA LYS A 55 -38.84 -15.16 44.55
C LYS A 55 -38.61 -14.08 43.49
N GLN A 56 -39.68 -13.32 43.26
CA GLN A 56 -39.69 -11.99 42.63
C GLN A 56 -38.94 -11.02 43.54
N GLU A 57 -38.11 -10.14 42.96
CA GLU A 57 -37.84 -8.82 43.56
C GLU A 57 -37.82 -7.76 42.47
N ASP A 58 -38.39 -6.63 42.85
CA ASP A 58 -38.93 -5.54 42.05
C ASP A 58 -37.88 -4.64 41.40
N ALA A 59 -38.30 -4.01 40.31
CA ALA A 59 -37.57 -2.96 39.61
C ALA A 59 -37.75 -1.61 40.32
N GLU A 60 -36.68 -1.05 40.88
CA GLU A 60 -36.61 0.37 41.22
C GLU A 60 -35.68 1.11 40.24
N HIS A 61 -36.24 2.14 39.60
CA HIS A 61 -35.51 3.17 38.87
C HIS A 61 -34.57 3.93 39.81
N GLN A 62 -33.28 4.02 39.47
CA GLN A 62 -32.37 5.01 40.05
C GLN A 62 -31.78 5.91 38.96
N GLU A 63 -31.98 7.22 39.16
CA GLU A 63 -31.36 8.32 38.41
C GLU A 63 -29.84 8.22 38.41
N MET A 64 -29.25 8.41 37.23
CA MET A 64 -27.81 8.31 36.99
C MET A 64 -27.10 9.58 37.48
N LYS A 65 -26.56 9.56 38.71
CA LYS A 65 -25.67 10.61 39.24
C LYS A 65 -24.25 10.43 38.68
N SER A 66 -23.59 11.55 38.33
CA SER A 66 -22.20 11.62 37.90
C SER A 66 -21.24 11.09 38.99
N GLU A 67 -20.77 9.85 38.86
CA GLU A 67 -19.79 9.27 39.79
C GLU A 67 -18.35 9.64 39.40
N ARG A 68 -17.63 10.28 40.33
CA ARG A 68 -16.16 10.28 40.34
C ARG A 68 -15.71 8.89 40.80
N LEU A 69 -15.22 8.05 39.89
CA LEU A 69 -14.65 6.75 40.25
C LEU A 69 -13.31 6.93 40.99
N PRO A 70 -13.16 6.50 42.25
CA PRO A 70 -11.88 6.55 42.94
C PRO A 70 -10.96 5.44 42.41
N ILE A 71 -9.76 5.83 41.98
CA ILE A 71 -8.69 4.89 41.61
C ILE A 71 -8.38 4.04 42.86
N ARG A 72 -8.62 2.72 42.80
CA ARG A 72 -8.22 1.78 43.87
C ARG A 72 -6.72 1.97 44.15
N LYS A 73 -6.37 2.33 45.38
CA LYS A 73 -4.99 2.27 45.89
C LYS A 73 -4.47 0.84 45.75
N LEU A 74 -3.69 0.58 44.72
CA LEU A 74 -2.82 -0.60 44.63
C LEU A 74 -1.60 -0.31 45.51
N HIS A 75 -1.61 -0.82 46.74
CA HIS A 75 -0.43 -0.92 47.58
C HIS A 75 0.46 -2.06 47.07
N SER A 76 1.49 -1.73 46.30
CA SER A 76 2.76 -2.46 46.21
C SER A 76 3.80 -1.55 45.54
N ASP A 77 5.09 -1.71 45.86
CA ASP A 77 6.24 -0.97 45.30
C ASP A 77 6.46 -1.18 43.78
N ALA A 78 5.41 -1.46 43.02
CA ALA A 78 5.44 -1.57 41.57
C ALA A 78 5.31 -0.18 40.94
N ASP A 79 6.16 0.13 39.95
CA ASP A 79 6.06 1.36 39.16
C ASP A 79 4.72 1.42 38.40
N THR A 80 3.74 2.12 38.98
CA THR A 80 2.38 2.25 38.44
C THR A 80 2.28 3.24 37.27
N SER A 81 3.39 3.89 36.88
CA SER A 81 3.39 4.92 35.84
C SER A 81 2.93 4.42 34.47
N TYR A 82 3.06 3.12 34.19
CA TYR A 82 2.67 2.50 32.91
C TYR A 82 1.37 1.70 32.95
N VAL A 83 0.59 1.78 34.05
CA VAL A 83 -0.70 1.08 34.11
C VAL A 83 -1.64 1.65 33.03
N PRO A 84 -2.21 0.81 32.15
CA PRO A 84 -3.12 1.28 31.10
C PRO A 84 -4.32 2.01 31.68
N ILE A 85 -4.67 3.14 31.07
CA ILE A 85 -5.89 3.89 31.39
C ILE A 85 -7.05 3.19 30.69
N ILE A 86 -8.10 2.85 31.43
CA ILE A 86 -9.28 2.17 30.90
C ILE A 86 -10.42 3.19 30.76
N ILE A 87 -10.92 3.37 29.53
CA ILE A 87 -12.05 4.26 29.21
C ILE A 87 -13.07 3.44 28.43
N GLY A 88 -14.23 3.16 29.03
CA GLY A 88 -15.17 2.16 28.51
C GLY A 88 -14.53 0.77 28.43
N HIS A 89 -14.55 0.16 27.25
CA HIS A 89 -13.90 -1.14 26.99
C HIS A 89 -12.46 -1.02 26.46
N GLU A 90 -11.97 0.19 26.27
CA GLU A 90 -10.71 0.44 25.61
C GLU A 90 -9.58 0.71 26.61
N ARG A 91 -8.38 0.24 26.25
CA ARG A 91 -7.17 0.38 27.06
C ARG A 91 -6.19 1.27 26.34
N PHE A 92 -5.72 2.30 27.04
CA PHE A 92 -4.82 3.30 26.50
C PHE A 92 -3.50 3.31 27.26
N HIS A 93 -2.40 3.46 26.52
CA HIS A 93 -1.09 3.64 27.15
C HIS A 93 -0.99 5.08 27.70
N PRO A 94 -0.70 5.28 29.00
CA PRO A 94 -0.74 6.60 29.64
C PRO A 94 0.20 7.60 28.96
N VAL A 95 1.41 7.17 28.59
CA VAL A 95 2.37 8.02 27.86
C VAL A 95 1.78 8.51 26.54
N LEU A 96 1.13 7.63 25.76
CA LEU A 96 0.62 8.00 24.45
C LEU A 96 -0.59 8.93 24.56
N LEU A 97 -1.45 8.74 25.56
CA LEU A 97 -2.54 9.69 25.83
C LEU A 97 -1.99 11.05 26.25
N ARG A 98 -1.00 11.11 27.15
CA ARG A 98 -0.38 12.38 27.51
C ARG A 98 0.29 13.04 26.31
N ASP A 99 0.93 12.25 25.46
CA ASP A 99 1.60 12.69 24.24
C ASP A 99 0.65 13.33 23.25
N ALA A 100 -0.56 12.77 23.14
CA ALA A 100 -1.63 13.18 22.24
C ALA A 100 -2.52 14.31 22.78
N CYS A 101 -2.15 14.95 23.90
CA CYS A 101 -2.94 16.04 24.47
C CYS A 101 -3.20 17.16 23.44
N PRO A 102 -4.46 17.50 23.13
CA PRO A 102 -4.78 18.47 22.09
C PRO A 102 -4.77 19.93 22.58
N CYS A 103 -4.49 20.19 23.86
CA CYS A 103 -4.64 21.55 24.40
C CYS A 103 -3.59 22.53 23.82
N PRO A 104 -3.88 23.85 23.81
CA PRO A 104 -2.97 24.88 23.29
C PRO A 104 -1.57 24.92 23.90
N LYS A 105 -1.39 24.37 25.12
CA LYS A 105 -0.07 24.25 25.76
C LYS A 105 0.78 23.12 25.16
N CYS A 106 0.12 22.09 24.64
CA CYS A 106 0.75 20.88 24.12
C CYS A 106 0.88 20.90 22.60
N VAL A 107 -0.08 21.53 21.92
CA VAL A 107 -0.13 21.72 20.47
C VAL A 107 -0.40 23.19 20.20
N ASP A 108 0.44 23.81 19.38
CA ASP A 108 0.25 25.20 18.98
C ASP A 108 -1.05 25.34 18.15
N PRO A 109 -1.99 26.22 18.54
CA PRO A 109 -3.29 26.32 17.88
C PRO A 109 -3.23 26.74 16.41
N SER A 110 -2.15 27.44 15.99
CA SER A 110 -2.03 27.99 14.64
C SER A 110 -1.33 27.02 13.68
N THR A 111 -0.26 26.38 14.13
CA THR A 111 0.57 25.49 13.31
C THR A 111 0.15 24.04 13.44
N THR A 112 -0.64 23.69 14.46
CA THR A 112 -1.00 22.31 14.85
C THR A 112 0.20 21.44 15.20
N GLN A 113 1.37 22.05 15.42
CA GLN A 113 2.60 21.36 15.79
C GLN A 113 2.73 21.21 17.30
N LYS A 114 3.45 20.17 17.72
CA LYS A 114 3.62 19.86 19.13
C LYS A 114 4.66 20.75 19.80
N ASN A 115 4.34 21.24 21.00
CA ASN A 115 5.19 22.15 21.79
C ASN A 115 6.15 21.43 22.77
N PHE A 116 6.15 20.10 22.79
CA PHE A 116 6.99 19.31 23.69
C PHE A 116 7.40 17.98 23.07
N ARG A 117 8.48 17.38 23.58
CA ARG A 117 8.96 16.07 23.10
C ARG A 117 8.26 14.97 23.88
N THR A 118 8.03 13.83 23.23
CA THR A 118 7.52 12.63 23.92
C THR A 118 8.41 12.20 25.08
N THR A 119 9.73 12.38 24.95
CA THR A 119 10.70 12.09 26.00
C THR A 119 10.59 13.04 27.20
N ASP A 120 10.06 14.26 27.04
CA ASP A 120 9.81 15.16 28.16
C ASP A 120 8.70 14.61 29.08
N ALA A 121 7.67 13.98 28.48
CA ALA A 121 6.59 13.32 29.24
C ALA A 121 7.07 12.07 30.01
N LEU A 122 8.11 11.41 29.52
CA LEU A 122 8.75 10.28 30.20
C LEU A 122 9.68 10.74 31.32
N ALA A 123 10.62 11.64 31.00
CA ALA A 123 11.64 12.10 31.93
C ALA A 123 11.05 12.80 33.16
N LYS A 124 9.97 13.57 32.96
CA LYS A 124 9.26 14.27 34.04
C LYS A 124 8.05 13.50 34.57
N LYS A 125 7.85 12.25 34.12
CA LYS A 125 6.72 11.40 34.48
C LYS A 125 5.33 12.06 34.30
N LEU A 126 5.18 12.98 33.34
CA LEU A 126 3.95 13.75 33.08
C LEU A 126 2.72 12.89 32.73
N HIS A 127 2.93 11.62 32.45
CA HIS A 127 1.90 10.66 32.08
C HIS A 127 1.26 9.94 33.29
N ILE A 128 1.74 10.20 34.51
CA ILE A 128 1.09 9.66 35.72
C ILE A 128 -0.28 10.32 35.89
N VAL A 129 -1.32 9.50 35.98
CA VAL A 129 -2.71 9.96 36.14
C VAL A 129 -2.97 10.33 37.59
N LYS A 130 -3.52 11.52 37.82
CA LYS A 130 -4.02 11.98 39.12
C LYS A 130 -5.52 11.70 39.27
N SER A 131 -6.31 12.01 38.24
CA SER A 131 -7.74 11.71 38.22
C SER A 131 -8.29 11.66 36.79
N LEU A 132 -9.46 11.03 36.62
CA LEU A 132 -10.16 10.87 35.35
C LEU A 132 -11.62 11.32 35.55
N HIS A 133 -12.14 12.13 34.64
CA HIS A 133 -13.54 12.52 34.60
C HIS A 133 -14.13 12.17 33.23
N LEU A 134 -15.19 11.36 33.26
CA LEU A 134 -15.93 10.95 32.07
C LEU A 134 -17.17 11.84 31.94
N GLY A 135 -17.13 12.82 31.05
CA GLY A 135 -18.28 13.64 30.69
C GLY A 135 -19.05 13.07 29.50
N ASP A 136 -20.18 13.68 29.17
CA ASP A 136 -21.07 13.20 28.10
C ASP A 136 -20.43 13.34 26.71
N THR A 137 -19.75 14.47 26.47
CA THR A 137 -19.11 14.78 25.18
C THR A 137 -17.59 14.63 25.19
N HIS A 138 -16.95 14.77 26.35
CA HIS A 138 -15.51 14.77 26.51
C HIS A 138 -15.08 13.92 27.71
N THR A 139 -13.85 13.41 27.64
CA THR A 139 -13.15 12.76 28.74
C THR A 139 -11.95 13.62 29.14
N ASP A 140 -11.90 14.00 30.42
CA ASP A 140 -10.83 14.81 30.99
C ASP A 140 -9.89 13.96 31.84
N ILE A 141 -8.60 14.03 31.55
CA ILE A 141 -7.54 13.36 32.30
C ILE A 141 -6.70 14.42 33.00
N THR A 142 -6.71 14.41 34.34
CA THR A 142 -5.80 15.22 35.15
C THR A 142 -4.56 14.41 35.45
N TRP A 143 -3.39 14.94 35.08
CA TRP A 143 -2.09 14.33 35.31
C TRP A 143 -1.49 14.77 36.65
N HIS A 144 -0.42 14.10 37.09
CA HIS A 144 0.19 14.37 38.40
C HIS A 144 0.78 15.78 38.55
N ASP A 145 1.10 16.45 37.44
CA ASP A 145 1.57 17.84 37.37
C ASP A 145 0.42 18.85 37.28
N ASP A 146 -0.81 18.41 37.59
CA ASP A 146 -2.06 19.20 37.49
C ASP A 146 -2.43 19.66 36.08
N HIS A 147 -1.72 19.17 35.05
CA HIS A 147 -2.12 19.37 33.66
C HIS A 147 -3.43 18.61 33.38
N VAL A 148 -4.31 19.19 32.56
CA VAL A 148 -5.56 18.55 32.13
C VAL A 148 -5.54 18.35 30.62
N SER A 149 -5.69 17.10 30.18
CA SER A 149 -5.96 16.76 28.79
C SER A 149 -7.45 16.48 28.62
N SER A 150 -8.13 17.22 27.75
CA SER A 150 -9.52 16.98 27.38
C SER A 150 -9.59 16.36 25.99
N PHE A 151 -10.29 15.22 25.86
CA PHE A 151 -10.46 14.51 24.60
C PHE A 151 -11.94 14.38 24.27
N PRO A 152 -12.36 14.74 23.06
CA PRO A 152 -13.67 14.36 22.53
C PRO A 152 -13.89 12.83 22.65
N ASN A 153 -15.07 12.43 23.13
CA ASN A 153 -15.37 11.03 23.41
C ASN A 153 -15.35 10.14 22.15
N ASP A 154 -15.64 10.70 20.98
CA ASP A 154 -15.54 10.04 19.67
C ASP A 154 -14.10 9.67 19.30
N LEU A 155 -13.11 10.49 19.68
CA LEU A 155 -11.68 10.19 19.51
C LEU A 155 -11.18 9.08 20.44
N LEU A 156 -11.92 8.75 21.49
CA LEU A 156 -11.60 7.68 22.44
C LEU A 156 -12.46 6.43 22.25
N LYS A 157 -13.54 6.52 21.48
CA LYS A 157 -14.35 5.36 21.09
C LYS A 157 -13.69 4.64 19.92
N LYS A 158 -13.75 3.31 19.94
CA LYS A 158 -13.45 2.49 18.77
C LYS A 158 -14.52 2.75 17.72
N LYS A 159 -14.24 3.50 16.64
CA LYS A 159 -15.13 3.43 15.48
C LYS A 159 -15.12 1.99 14.97
N LYS A 160 -16.26 1.51 14.44
CA LYS A 160 -16.37 0.19 13.78
C LYS A 160 -15.17 0.02 12.83
N GLU A 161 -14.72 -1.23 12.66
CA GLU A 161 -13.43 -1.77 12.16
C GLU A 161 -12.55 -1.00 11.14
N GLU A 162 -13.01 0.12 10.60
CA GLU A 162 -12.39 0.88 9.54
C GLU A 162 -11.72 2.19 9.96
N GLN A 163 -11.94 2.72 11.16
CA GLN A 163 -11.19 3.89 11.66
C GLN A 163 -10.89 3.75 13.15
N LYS A 164 -9.73 3.21 13.52
CA LYS A 164 -9.39 3.12 14.96
C LYS A 164 -8.99 4.49 15.50
N PRO A 165 -9.35 4.80 16.76
CA PRO A 165 -8.95 6.03 17.42
C PRO A 165 -7.43 6.17 17.51
N PHE A 166 -6.97 7.42 17.48
CA PHE A 166 -5.59 7.89 17.32
C PHE A 166 -4.55 7.30 18.31
N VAL A 167 -4.98 6.63 19.38
CA VAL A 167 -4.14 6.29 20.56
C VAL A 167 -4.36 4.85 21.07
N GLN A 168 -4.63 3.88 20.20
CA GLN A 168 -4.61 2.47 20.61
C GLN A 168 -3.33 1.75 20.21
N VAL A 169 -2.48 1.47 21.20
CA VAL A 169 -1.42 0.45 21.08
C VAL A 169 -1.83 -0.78 21.89
N LYS A 170 -2.19 -1.86 21.19
CA LYS A 170 -2.26 -3.18 21.81
C LYS A 170 -0.82 -3.62 22.11
N VAL A 171 -0.42 -3.60 23.37
CA VAL A 171 0.86 -4.15 23.82
C VAL A 171 0.82 -5.67 23.64
N ARG A 172 1.49 -6.18 22.61
CA ARG A 172 1.93 -7.59 22.54
C ARG A 172 3.45 -7.59 22.35
N LYS A 173 4.12 -8.50 23.07
CA LYS A 173 5.58 -8.68 23.18
C LYS A 173 6.33 -8.27 21.90
N TRP A 174 7.07 -7.18 21.99
CA TRP A 174 8.00 -6.72 20.97
C TRP A 174 9.20 -7.68 20.89
N HIS A 175 9.20 -8.55 19.89
CA HIS A 175 10.45 -9.00 19.29
C HIS A 175 10.72 -8.07 18.10
N VAL A 176 11.69 -7.18 18.26
CA VAL A 176 12.15 -6.27 17.22
C VAL A 176 13.03 -7.06 16.25
N PRO A 177 12.83 -6.94 14.94
CA PRO A 177 13.98 -6.80 14.07
C PRO A 177 13.95 -5.44 13.39
N LEU A 178 15.12 -4.80 13.46
CA LEU A 178 15.57 -3.59 12.80
C LEU A 178 14.89 -3.42 11.43
N SER A 179 13.91 -2.52 11.34
CA SER A 179 13.37 -2.02 10.09
C SER A 179 13.09 -0.53 10.28
N PRO A 180 13.27 0.32 9.25
CA PRO A 180 13.04 1.76 9.33
C PRO A 180 11.59 2.06 9.76
N PRO A 181 11.32 3.29 10.27
CA PRO A 181 10.15 3.58 11.08
C PRO A 181 8.85 3.21 10.35
N LEU A 182 7.95 2.60 11.12
CA LEU A 182 6.59 2.23 10.74
C LEU A 182 5.93 3.41 10.00
N ILE A 183 5.77 3.29 8.69
CA ILE A 183 4.85 4.11 7.91
C ILE A 183 3.49 3.97 8.57
N LYS A 184 2.85 5.09 8.91
CA LYS A 184 1.51 5.14 9.54
C LYS A 184 0.54 4.27 8.72
N GLU A 185 -0.38 3.61 9.42
CA GLU A 185 -1.40 2.70 8.84
C GLU A 185 -2.12 3.27 7.60
N ASP A 186 -2.18 4.61 7.43
CA ASP A 186 -2.96 5.29 6.38
C ASP A 186 -2.39 5.20 4.95
N GLU A 187 -1.08 5.35 4.73
CA GLU A 187 -0.55 5.38 3.34
C GLU A 187 -0.66 4.02 2.66
N THR A 188 -0.29 2.97 3.38
CA THR A 188 -0.42 1.60 2.89
C THR A 188 -1.89 1.21 2.78
N ARG A 189 -2.79 1.76 3.61
CA ARG A 189 -4.23 1.48 3.51
C ARG A 189 -4.89 2.10 2.30
N LEU A 190 -4.57 3.36 2.00
CA LEU A 190 -5.10 4.03 0.83
C LEU A 190 -4.61 3.34 -0.44
N LEU A 191 -3.32 2.98 -0.52
CA LEU A 191 -2.77 2.45 -1.76
C LEU A 191 -2.91 0.92 -1.92
N PHE A 192 -2.82 0.12 -0.85
CA PHE A 192 -2.62 -1.34 -0.97
C PHE A 192 -3.10 -2.24 0.19
N ALA A 193 -3.76 -1.76 1.27
CA ALA A 193 -4.08 -2.63 2.42
C ALA A 193 -5.33 -3.50 2.19
N GLY A 194 -5.21 -4.46 1.26
CA GLY A 194 -6.15 -5.57 1.10
C GLY A 194 -7.53 -5.20 0.56
N THR A 195 -7.83 -3.92 0.35
CA THR A 195 -9.08 -3.43 -0.25
C THR A 195 -8.94 -3.15 -1.75
N VAL A 196 -7.71 -2.96 -2.23
CA VAL A 196 -7.42 -2.66 -3.64
C VAL A 196 -7.12 -3.95 -4.40
N ALA A 197 -8.02 -4.33 -5.29
CA ALA A 197 -7.84 -5.48 -6.18
C ALA A 197 -7.08 -5.06 -7.45
N GLY A 198 -6.12 -5.88 -7.87
CA GLY A 198 -5.50 -5.74 -9.17
C GLY A 198 -6.49 -6.02 -10.31
N TRP A 199 -6.19 -5.56 -11.52
CA TRP A 199 -7.01 -5.79 -12.71
C TRP A 199 -6.22 -6.38 -13.89
N ASN A 200 -6.92 -7.05 -14.80
CA ASN A 200 -6.43 -7.38 -16.13
C ASN A 200 -7.00 -6.44 -17.20
N GLY A 201 -6.59 -6.62 -18.46
CA GLY A 201 -6.98 -5.73 -19.56
C GLY A 201 -8.49 -5.66 -19.81
N SER A 202 -9.22 -6.75 -19.58
CA SER A 202 -10.69 -6.75 -19.69
C SER A 202 -11.35 -6.02 -18.52
N MET A 203 -10.87 -6.25 -17.30
CA MET A 203 -11.46 -5.67 -16.09
C MET A 203 -11.31 -4.15 -16.06
N ILE A 204 -10.15 -3.61 -16.44
CA ILE A 204 -9.93 -2.16 -16.44
C ILE A 204 -10.74 -1.47 -17.53
N LYS A 205 -11.03 -2.14 -18.65
CA LYS A 205 -11.83 -1.57 -19.74
C LYS A 205 -13.22 -1.12 -19.27
N ASP A 206 -13.83 -1.88 -18.36
CA ASP A 206 -15.16 -1.58 -17.83
C ASP A 206 -15.13 -0.62 -16.62
N ARG A 207 -13.97 -0.49 -15.97
CA ARG A 207 -13.78 0.33 -14.75
C ARG A 207 -13.06 1.66 -14.99
N LEU A 208 -12.48 1.85 -16.18
CA LEU A 208 -11.65 3.01 -16.50
C LEU A 208 -12.41 4.30 -16.23
N GLY A 209 -11.92 5.08 -15.27
CA GLY A 209 -12.54 6.34 -14.88
C GLY A 209 -12.29 7.42 -15.93
N PHE A 210 -13.37 7.96 -16.50
CA PHE A 210 -13.35 9.13 -17.38
C PHE A 210 -13.91 10.34 -16.65
N PHE A 211 -13.15 11.44 -16.66
CA PHE A 211 -13.52 12.69 -15.99
C PHE A 211 -13.47 13.85 -16.98
N ASP A 212 -14.49 14.70 -16.97
CA ASP A 212 -14.47 15.94 -17.75
C ASP A 212 -13.50 16.95 -17.13
N TYR A 213 -12.72 17.65 -17.96
CA TYR A 213 -11.71 18.62 -17.51
C TYR A 213 -12.33 19.75 -16.70
N ARG A 214 -13.45 20.32 -17.13
CA ARG A 214 -14.08 21.44 -16.40
C ARG A 214 -14.53 20.97 -15.03
N ASP A 215 -15.22 19.84 -14.96
CA ASP A 215 -15.68 19.29 -13.67
C ASP A 215 -14.50 18.90 -12.77
N TYR A 216 -13.44 18.31 -13.32
CA TYR A 216 -12.22 17.98 -12.59
C TYR A 216 -11.58 19.22 -11.95
N MET A 217 -11.57 20.35 -12.67
CA MET A 217 -10.99 21.60 -12.18
C MET A 217 -11.89 22.29 -11.15
N THR A 218 -13.22 22.27 -11.33
CA THR A 218 -14.13 23.10 -10.53
C THR A 218 -14.89 22.37 -9.43
N SER A 219 -15.04 21.05 -9.48
CA SER A 219 -15.84 20.27 -8.52
C SER A 219 -14.96 19.46 -7.56
N GLU A 220 -15.16 19.65 -6.25
CA GLU A 220 -14.48 18.86 -5.22
C GLU A 220 -14.93 17.40 -5.21
N ASP A 221 -16.22 17.12 -5.45
CA ASP A 221 -16.75 15.75 -5.59
C ASP A 221 -16.11 15.02 -6.79
N THR A 222 -16.03 15.69 -7.95
CA THR A 222 -15.42 15.09 -9.14
C THR A 222 -13.94 14.82 -8.92
N LEU A 223 -13.21 15.76 -8.30
CA LEU A 223 -11.80 15.56 -7.97
C LEU A 223 -11.63 14.43 -6.95
N LEU A 224 -12.48 14.35 -5.92
CA LEU A 224 -12.45 13.29 -4.92
C LEU A 224 -12.67 11.92 -5.57
N ARG A 225 -13.71 11.77 -6.41
CA ARG A 225 -13.95 10.54 -7.18
C ARG A 225 -12.76 10.21 -8.07
N ALA A 226 -12.18 11.19 -8.77
CA ALA A 226 -11.00 10.96 -9.60
C ALA A 226 -9.80 10.46 -8.80
N LEU A 227 -9.51 11.05 -7.62
CA LEU A 227 -8.42 10.61 -6.77
C LEU A 227 -8.68 9.24 -6.13
N ARG A 228 -9.92 8.95 -5.70
CA ARG A 228 -10.32 7.62 -5.22
C ARG A 228 -10.14 6.56 -6.30
N THR A 229 -10.60 6.81 -7.53
CA THR A 229 -10.39 5.90 -8.67
C THR A 229 -8.91 5.78 -9.04
N LEU A 230 -8.14 6.86 -9.02
CA LEU A 230 -6.71 6.84 -9.30
C LEU A 230 -5.93 6.02 -8.25
N VAL A 231 -6.35 6.07 -6.98
CA VAL A 231 -5.77 5.26 -5.91
C VAL A 231 -6.20 3.78 -6.02
N SER A 232 -7.48 3.52 -6.30
CA SER A 232 -8.02 2.15 -6.39
C SER A 232 -7.57 1.41 -7.64
N ASP A 233 -7.58 2.08 -8.79
CA ASP A 233 -7.38 1.44 -10.09
C ASP A 233 -6.02 1.83 -10.69
N GLY A 234 -5.37 2.88 -10.18
CA GLY A 234 -4.05 3.29 -10.64
C GLY A 234 -4.04 3.97 -12.00
N LEU A 235 -5.22 4.20 -12.63
CA LEU A 235 -5.34 4.71 -13.99
C LEU A 235 -6.67 5.44 -14.20
N ILE A 236 -6.63 6.69 -14.68
CA ILE A 236 -7.81 7.47 -15.09
C ILE A 236 -7.52 8.27 -16.37
N ILE A 237 -8.57 8.75 -17.04
CA ILE A 237 -8.50 9.65 -18.19
C ILE A 237 -9.29 10.93 -17.90
N VAL A 238 -8.65 12.09 -18.05
CA VAL A 238 -9.31 13.40 -18.07
C VAL A 238 -9.53 13.81 -19.52
N ARG A 239 -10.74 14.25 -19.88
CA ARG A 239 -11.17 14.57 -21.26
C ARG A 239 -11.55 16.02 -21.41
N GLY A 240 -11.46 16.55 -22.64
CA GLY A 240 -11.88 17.92 -22.94
C GLY A 240 -10.87 18.96 -22.44
N MET A 241 -9.60 18.57 -22.27
CA MET A 241 -8.55 19.50 -21.89
C MET A 241 -8.25 20.50 -23.02
N PRO A 242 -7.93 21.76 -22.69
CA PRO A 242 -7.51 22.73 -23.69
C PRO A 242 -6.23 22.28 -24.40
N SER A 243 -6.12 22.56 -25.70
CA SER A 243 -4.90 22.36 -26.50
C SER A 243 -3.85 23.42 -26.16
N SER A 244 -3.40 23.43 -24.90
CA SER A 244 -2.37 24.29 -24.34
C SER A 244 -1.31 23.45 -23.66
N GLU A 245 -0.06 23.87 -23.81
CA GLU A 245 1.09 23.28 -23.13
C GLU A 245 1.05 23.46 -21.60
N GLU A 246 0.28 24.43 -21.11
CA GLU A 246 0.12 24.69 -19.68
C GLU A 246 -0.90 23.76 -19.03
N SER A 247 -1.85 23.20 -19.82
CA SER A 247 -2.98 22.44 -19.30
C SER A 247 -2.58 21.24 -18.41
N VAL A 248 -1.45 20.58 -18.70
CA VAL A 248 -0.98 19.45 -17.89
C VAL A 248 -0.47 19.92 -16.52
N GLN A 249 0.11 21.13 -16.44
CA GLN A 249 0.48 21.75 -15.18
C GLN A 249 -0.75 22.16 -14.39
N ASP A 250 -1.80 22.65 -15.04
CA ASP A 250 -3.03 23.08 -14.37
C ASP A 250 -3.73 21.91 -13.65
N ILE A 251 -3.92 20.76 -14.34
CA ILE A 251 -4.56 19.60 -13.72
C ILE A 251 -3.69 18.98 -12.61
N ALA A 252 -2.37 18.97 -12.77
CA ALA A 252 -1.45 18.51 -11.73
C ALA A 252 -1.48 19.46 -10.52
N GLY A 253 -1.47 20.77 -10.79
CA GLY A 253 -1.57 21.84 -9.80
C GLY A 253 -2.88 21.83 -9.02
N ARG A 254 -3.97 21.35 -9.64
CA ARG A 254 -5.26 21.14 -8.95
C ARG A 254 -5.16 20.11 -7.83
N ILE A 255 -4.31 19.09 -8.00
CA ILE A 255 -3.99 18.12 -6.96
C ILE A 255 -3.02 18.73 -5.95
N GLY A 256 -1.89 19.27 -6.42
CA GLY A 256 -0.91 19.91 -5.55
C GLY A 256 0.43 20.19 -6.24
N THR A 257 1.53 20.12 -5.48
CA THR A 257 2.85 20.47 -5.99
C THR A 257 3.34 19.50 -7.05
N ILE A 258 3.77 20.05 -8.18
CA ILE A 258 4.39 19.33 -9.28
C ILE A 258 5.84 18.96 -8.90
N ARG A 259 6.26 17.76 -9.29
CA ARG A 259 7.63 17.29 -9.09
C ARG A 259 8.53 17.69 -10.26
N ASP A 260 9.45 18.60 -10.00
CA ASP A 260 10.52 18.93 -10.95
C ASP A 260 11.53 17.77 -11.04
N THR A 261 12.04 17.53 -12.25
CA THR A 261 13.09 16.54 -12.52
C THR A 261 14.16 17.15 -13.43
N PHE A 262 15.20 16.40 -13.78
CA PHE A 262 16.15 16.86 -14.79
C PHE A 262 15.55 16.97 -16.20
N TYR A 263 14.34 16.45 -16.44
CA TYR A 263 13.55 16.74 -17.64
C TYR A 263 12.78 18.06 -17.56
N GLY A 264 12.84 18.75 -16.41
CA GLY A 264 12.08 19.96 -16.11
C GLY A 264 10.80 19.69 -15.31
N ARG A 265 10.00 20.74 -15.13
CA ARG A 265 8.66 20.70 -14.52
C ARG A 265 7.64 19.98 -15.41
N THR A 266 7.80 20.16 -16.72
CA THR A 266 7.10 19.44 -17.78
C THR A 266 8.07 19.12 -18.90
N TRP A 267 7.77 18.10 -19.69
CA TRP A 267 8.56 17.72 -20.86
C TRP A 267 7.66 17.31 -22.02
N ASP A 268 8.19 17.41 -23.23
CA ASP A 268 7.52 16.99 -24.45
C ASP A 268 7.91 15.57 -24.84
N VAL A 269 6.92 14.79 -25.24
CA VAL A 269 7.08 13.46 -25.85
C VAL A 269 6.69 13.61 -27.32
N LYS A 270 7.68 14.00 -28.12
CA LYS A 270 7.63 14.08 -29.59
C LYS A 270 8.69 13.16 -30.18
N SER A 271 8.45 12.60 -31.37
CA SER A 271 9.52 11.96 -32.13
C SER A 271 10.46 13.04 -32.65
N VAL A 272 11.74 12.98 -32.28
CA VAL A 272 12.76 13.94 -32.76
C VAL A 272 13.98 13.20 -33.32
N PRO A 273 14.66 13.74 -34.34
CA PRO A 273 15.98 13.25 -34.75
C PRO A 273 16.96 13.29 -33.55
N GLU A 274 17.86 12.30 -33.43
CA GLU A 274 18.86 12.17 -32.35
C GLU A 274 18.28 12.21 -30.92
N ALA A 275 17.22 11.42 -30.69
CA ALA A 275 16.54 11.30 -29.41
C ALA A 275 17.46 10.98 -28.21
N LYS A 276 17.44 11.84 -27.18
CA LYS A 276 18.20 11.67 -25.92
C LYS A 276 17.57 10.67 -24.94
N ASN A 277 16.35 10.22 -25.23
CA ASN A 277 15.62 9.21 -24.48
C ASN A 277 14.81 8.37 -25.49
N VAL A 278 14.71 7.06 -25.25
CA VAL A 278 13.93 6.14 -26.09
C VAL A 278 12.46 6.55 -26.24
N ALA A 279 11.91 7.26 -25.24
CA ALA A 279 10.56 7.86 -25.28
C ALA A 279 10.36 8.82 -26.46
N TYR A 280 11.43 9.45 -26.98
CA TYR A 280 11.39 10.40 -28.09
C TYR A 280 11.66 9.74 -29.46
N THR A 281 11.47 8.43 -29.56
CA THR A 281 11.54 7.66 -30.81
C THR A 281 10.15 7.17 -31.25
N SER A 282 10.01 6.69 -32.47
CA SER A 282 8.77 6.08 -33.00
C SER A 282 8.64 4.56 -32.80
N ARG A 283 9.73 3.91 -32.34
CA ARG A 283 9.81 2.46 -32.12
C ARG A 283 9.01 2.05 -30.90
N TYR A 284 8.45 0.83 -30.87
CA TYR A 284 7.83 0.25 -29.67
C TYR A 284 8.63 0.50 -28.39
N LEU A 285 7.94 0.91 -27.33
CA LEU A 285 8.52 1.11 -26.00
C LEU A 285 7.79 0.17 -25.07
N GLY A 286 8.51 -0.83 -24.58
CA GLY A 286 7.99 -1.88 -23.72
C GLY A 286 7.44 -1.34 -22.41
N LEU A 287 6.70 -2.20 -21.70
CA LEU A 287 6.15 -1.90 -20.40
C LEU A 287 7.25 -1.51 -19.40
N HIS A 288 7.11 -0.34 -18.79
CA HIS A 288 8.09 0.22 -17.88
C HIS A 288 7.47 1.17 -16.85
N MET A 289 8.28 1.55 -15.88
CA MET A 289 8.04 2.63 -14.92
C MET A 289 9.12 3.68 -15.09
N ASP A 290 8.73 4.94 -14.98
CA ASP A 290 9.63 6.04 -15.23
C ASP A 290 10.53 6.35 -14.04
N LEU A 291 11.75 6.77 -14.37
CA LEU A 291 12.78 7.28 -13.46
C LEU A 291 13.21 6.30 -12.36
N LEU A 292 13.19 4.98 -12.61
CA LEU A 292 13.70 3.99 -11.63
C LEU A 292 15.20 4.12 -11.33
N TYR A 293 15.94 4.91 -12.10
CA TYR A 293 17.32 5.32 -11.77
C TYR A 293 17.42 6.41 -10.69
N MET A 294 16.30 6.88 -10.14
CA MET A 294 16.24 7.75 -8.97
C MET A 294 15.96 6.97 -7.68
N ALA A 295 16.49 7.45 -6.55
CA ALA A 295 16.21 6.86 -5.23
C ALA A 295 14.72 6.93 -4.85
N ASN A 296 14.03 7.98 -5.29
CA ASN A 296 12.60 8.18 -5.07
C ASN A 296 11.92 8.39 -6.43
N PRO A 297 11.53 7.33 -7.15
CA PRO A 297 10.81 7.48 -8.42
C PRO A 297 9.46 8.19 -8.20
N PRO A 298 8.96 8.98 -9.16
CA PRO A 298 7.70 9.69 -9.01
C PRO A 298 6.51 8.76 -8.72
N GLY A 299 5.58 9.23 -7.89
CA GLY A 299 4.37 8.51 -7.52
C GLY A 299 3.41 8.32 -8.70
N PHE A 300 3.08 9.42 -9.36
CA PHE A 300 2.13 9.44 -10.47
C PHE A 300 2.70 10.22 -11.66
N GLN A 301 2.30 9.79 -12.85
CA GLN A 301 2.64 10.43 -14.11
C GLN A 301 1.36 10.87 -14.83
N LEU A 302 1.44 12.04 -15.45
CA LEU A 302 0.39 12.60 -16.29
C LEU A 302 0.94 12.75 -17.71
N LEU A 303 0.16 12.36 -18.71
CA LEU A 303 0.49 12.55 -20.13
C LEU A 303 -0.71 13.13 -20.86
N HIS A 304 -0.65 14.43 -21.17
CA HIS A 304 -1.66 15.16 -21.93
C HIS A 304 -1.39 15.08 -23.42
N CYS A 305 -2.38 14.66 -24.20
CA CYS A 305 -2.29 14.55 -25.66
C CYS A 305 -2.66 15.87 -26.34
N LEU A 306 -1.65 16.54 -26.87
CA LEU A 306 -1.81 17.79 -27.63
C LEU A 306 -2.05 17.54 -29.12
N LYS A 307 -1.37 16.54 -29.68
CA LYS A 307 -1.53 16.09 -31.07
C LYS A 307 -1.47 14.58 -31.17
N ASN A 308 -2.38 13.98 -31.94
CA ASN A 308 -2.31 12.55 -32.24
C ASN A 308 -3.02 12.19 -33.56
N THR A 309 -2.38 12.54 -34.67
CA THR A 309 -2.80 12.16 -36.02
C THR A 309 -2.02 10.97 -36.58
N ALA A 310 -0.94 10.55 -35.91
CA ALA A 310 -0.14 9.40 -36.28
C ALA A 310 -0.91 8.06 -36.22
N GLN A 311 -0.63 7.15 -37.14
CA GLN A 311 -1.14 5.78 -37.10
C GLN A 311 -0.34 4.92 -36.10
N GLY A 312 -1.02 4.05 -35.35
CA GLY A 312 -0.44 3.33 -34.22
C GLY A 312 -0.26 4.21 -32.97
N GLY A 313 0.75 3.89 -32.15
CA GLY A 313 1.16 4.73 -31.01
C GLY A 313 0.25 4.65 -29.78
N ASP A 314 -0.64 3.67 -29.76
CA ASP A 314 -1.53 3.34 -28.66
C ASP A 314 -0.74 3.19 -27.37
N SER A 315 -1.22 3.84 -26.31
CA SER A 315 -0.67 3.66 -24.97
C SER A 315 -1.07 2.28 -24.47
N ILE A 316 -0.13 1.56 -23.87
CA ILE A 316 -0.38 0.25 -23.26
C ILE A 316 -0.14 0.32 -21.75
N PHE A 317 -0.96 -0.38 -20.98
CA PHE A 317 -0.91 -0.40 -19.52
C PHE A 317 -1.04 -1.84 -18.98
N SER A 318 -0.36 -2.14 -17.89
CA SER A 318 -0.46 -3.44 -17.20
C SER A 318 -0.32 -3.26 -15.69
N ASP A 319 -1.19 -3.91 -14.92
CA ASP A 319 -1.20 -3.81 -13.45
C ASP A 319 -0.28 -4.85 -12.81
N CYS A 320 0.81 -4.39 -12.21
CA CYS A 320 1.72 -5.28 -11.50
C CYS A 320 1.07 -5.97 -10.30
N LEU A 321 0.06 -5.34 -9.66
CA LEU A 321 -0.65 -5.95 -8.54
C LEU A 321 -1.39 -7.20 -8.98
N TRP A 322 -2.06 -7.15 -10.13
CA TRP A 322 -2.69 -8.30 -10.74
C TRP A 322 -1.69 -9.42 -11.04
N ALA A 323 -0.60 -9.09 -11.75
CA ALA A 323 0.43 -10.07 -12.10
C ALA A 323 1.04 -10.74 -10.85
N SER A 324 1.29 -9.98 -9.77
CA SER A 324 1.90 -10.48 -8.54
C SER A 324 1.10 -11.57 -7.82
N ASN A 325 -0.22 -11.61 -8.04
CA ASN A 325 -1.10 -12.62 -7.44
C ASN A 325 -0.87 -14.03 -8.02
N PHE A 326 -0.26 -14.13 -9.21
CA PHE A 326 -0.02 -15.40 -9.89
C PHE A 326 1.37 -15.99 -9.61
N LEU A 327 2.24 -15.23 -8.95
CA LEU A 327 3.55 -15.73 -8.53
C LEU A 327 3.45 -16.59 -7.27
N VAL A 328 4.29 -17.61 -7.15
CA VAL A 328 4.42 -18.38 -5.92
C VAL A 328 5.23 -17.61 -4.87
N ARG A 329 5.11 -18.00 -3.60
CA ARG A 329 5.80 -17.31 -2.48
C ARG A 329 7.32 -17.20 -2.67
N PRO A 330 8.07 -18.24 -3.11
CA PRO A 330 9.51 -18.10 -3.35
C PRO A 330 9.86 -17.07 -4.42
N GLN A 331 9.11 -17.02 -5.53
CA GLN A 331 9.30 -16.01 -6.58
C GLN A 331 9.07 -14.60 -6.03
N ARG A 332 7.99 -14.38 -5.26
CA ARG A 332 7.73 -13.08 -4.63
C ARG A 332 8.83 -12.67 -3.66
N GLN A 333 9.37 -13.62 -2.91
CA GLN A 333 10.44 -13.35 -1.97
C GLN A 333 11.71 -12.91 -2.68
N VAL A 334 12.21 -13.67 -3.66
CA VAL A 334 13.45 -13.32 -4.37
C VAL A 334 13.31 -11.98 -5.13
N LEU A 335 12.13 -11.71 -5.71
CA LEU A 335 11.82 -10.42 -6.38
C LEU A 335 11.72 -9.23 -5.41
N SER A 336 11.55 -9.48 -4.11
CA SER A 336 11.56 -8.44 -3.07
C SER A 336 12.93 -8.21 -2.44
N GLU A 337 13.85 -9.17 -2.57
CA GLU A 337 15.15 -9.15 -1.90
C GLU A 337 16.29 -8.75 -2.86
N VAL A 338 16.22 -9.17 -4.13
CA VAL A 338 17.26 -8.91 -5.12
C VAL A 338 16.98 -7.60 -5.86
N PRO A 339 17.82 -6.57 -5.72
CA PRO A 339 17.63 -5.31 -6.40
C PRO A 339 18.11 -5.36 -7.86
N ILE A 340 17.36 -4.73 -8.76
CA ILE A 340 17.74 -4.46 -10.14
C ILE A 340 18.32 -3.05 -10.21
N ALA A 341 19.49 -2.91 -10.82
CA ALA A 341 20.09 -1.60 -11.07
C ALA A 341 19.45 -0.94 -12.30
N TYR A 342 19.22 0.36 -12.22
CA TYR A 342 18.72 1.20 -13.32
C TYR A 342 19.65 2.39 -13.49
N HIS A 343 19.80 2.88 -14.72
CA HIS A 343 20.63 4.05 -14.97
C HIS A 343 20.11 4.98 -16.07
N TYR A 344 20.57 6.22 -16.01
CA TYR A 344 20.51 7.18 -17.11
C TYR A 344 21.87 7.86 -17.19
N LYS A 345 22.61 7.63 -18.27
CA LYS A 345 23.91 8.26 -18.53
C LYS A 345 23.90 8.91 -19.91
N ASN A 346 23.30 10.09 -20.00
CA ASN A 346 23.17 10.83 -21.25
C ASN A 346 22.96 12.33 -20.97
N ALA A 347 23.13 13.18 -21.99
CA ALA A 347 22.84 14.62 -21.93
C ALA A 347 23.53 15.40 -20.79
N GLY A 348 24.70 14.94 -20.32
CA GLY A 348 25.44 15.55 -19.20
C GLY A 348 25.01 15.05 -17.82
N GLU A 349 23.97 14.21 -17.74
CA GLU A 349 23.45 13.65 -16.50
C GLU A 349 23.89 12.20 -16.29
N HIS A 350 24.03 11.80 -15.03
CA HIS A 350 24.37 10.43 -14.64
C HIS A 350 23.60 10.01 -13.38
N TYR A 351 22.45 9.37 -13.59
CA TYR A 351 21.63 8.78 -12.53
C TYR A 351 21.84 7.27 -12.49
N HIS A 352 21.91 6.73 -11.27
CA HIS A 352 22.01 5.30 -11.03
C HIS A 352 21.39 4.97 -9.68
N TYR A 353 20.46 4.03 -9.64
CA TYR A 353 19.89 3.51 -8.41
C TYR A 353 19.40 2.08 -8.60
N SER A 354 19.31 1.31 -7.52
CA SER A 354 18.84 -0.06 -7.57
C SER A 354 17.60 -0.26 -6.70
N HIS A 355 16.58 -0.91 -7.26
CA HIS A 355 15.31 -1.21 -6.58
C HIS A 355 14.96 -2.69 -6.70
N PRO A 356 14.40 -3.34 -5.66
CA PRO A 356 13.77 -4.65 -5.84
C PRO A 356 12.48 -4.51 -6.64
N VAL A 357 12.08 -5.56 -7.37
CA VAL A 357 10.83 -5.54 -8.16
C VAL A 357 9.62 -5.33 -7.26
N PHE A 358 9.62 -5.91 -6.06
CA PHE A 358 8.58 -5.72 -5.05
C PHE A 358 9.16 -5.00 -3.82
N GLU A 359 8.76 -3.75 -3.60
CA GLU A 359 9.02 -3.06 -2.33
C GLU A 359 7.97 -3.48 -1.32
N LEU A 360 8.40 -4.21 -0.29
CA LEU A 360 7.52 -4.74 0.74
C LEU A 360 7.54 -3.87 2.00
N VAL A 361 6.37 -3.71 2.63
CA VAL A 361 6.20 -3.07 3.94
C VAL A 361 5.49 -4.01 4.90
N LYS A 362 5.85 -3.97 6.19
CA LYS A 362 5.17 -4.76 7.22
C LYS A 362 3.78 -4.18 7.48
N TYR A 363 2.74 -5.00 7.36
CA TYR A 363 1.40 -4.60 7.79
C TYR A 363 1.23 -4.84 9.31
N PRO A 364 0.86 -3.81 10.11
CA PRO A 364 0.94 -3.89 11.57
C PRO A 364 -0.09 -4.81 12.25
N ARG A 365 -1.02 -5.45 11.52
CA ARG A 365 -2.15 -6.19 12.12
C ARG A 365 -2.13 -7.71 12.05
N SER A 366 -1.21 -8.34 11.34
CA SER A 366 -1.17 -9.81 11.29
C SER A 366 -0.12 -10.36 12.26
N ALA A 367 -0.54 -11.20 13.20
CA ALA A 367 0.35 -11.93 14.12
C ALA A 367 1.36 -12.83 13.37
N ASN A 368 1.07 -13.13 12.11
CA ASN A 368 2.01 -13.64 11.12
C ASN A 368 2.44 -12.45 10.27
N SER A 369 3.73 -12.09 10.27
CA SER A 369 4.34 -10.99 9.53
C SER A 369 3.97 -10.96 8.03
N ASN A 370 2.77 -10.53 7.68
CA ASN A 370 2.32 -10.42 6.31
C ASN A 370 2.88 -9.10 5.77
N LEU A 371 3.92 -9.25 4.96
CA LEU A 371 4.43 -8.17 4.13
C LEU A 371 3.39 -7.85 3.06
N THR A 372 3.10 -6.56 2.87
CA THR A 372 2.25 -6.05 1.78
C THR A 372 3.14 -5.32 0.79
N ILE A 373 2.80 -5.39 -0.50
CA ILE A 373 3.51 -4.65 -1.54
C ILE A 373 3.16 -3.16 -1.40
N ARG A 374 4.18 -2.32 -1.22
CA ARG A 374 4.07 -0.85 -1.20
C ARG A 374 4.24 -0.28 -2.61
N HIS A 375 5.25 -0.75 -3.35
CA HIS A 375 5.50 -0.31 -4.72
C HIS A 375 6.03 -1.47 -5.57
N PHE A 376 5.91 -1.31 -6.88
CA PHE A 376 6.58 -2.12 -7.88
C PHE A 376 7.70 -1.33 -8.55
N ASN A 377 8.71 -2.05 -9.05
CA ASN A 377 9.82 -1.47 -9.82
C ASN A 377 10.17 -2.40 -10.99
N TYR A 378 9.71 -2.07 -12.18
CA TYR A 378 10.07 -2.82 -13.37
C TYR A 378 10.17 -1.88 -14.58
N SER A 379 11.35 -1.84 -15.20
CA SER A 379 11.65 -0.89 -16.27
C SER A 379 12.78 -1.40 -17.17
N PRO A 380 12.55 -2.50 -17.93
CA PRO A 380 13.58 -3.11 -18.77
C PRO A 380 14.35 -2.14 -19.69
N PRO A 381 13.71 -1.14 -20.34
CA PRO A 381 14.42 -0.20 -21.22
C PRO A 381 15.48 0.66 -20.52
N PHE A 382 15.43 0.76 -19.19
CA PHE A 382 16.31 1.63 -18.39
C PHE A 382 17.16 0.84 -17.37
N GLN A 383 17.17 -0.50 -17.47
CA GLN A 383 18.00 -1.35 -16.63
C GLN A 383 19.48 -1.08 -16.91
N ALA A 384 20.26 -0.92 -15.84
CA ALA A 384 21.71 -0.87 -15.93
C ALA A 384 22.27 -2.28 -16.18
N PRO A 385 23.46 -2.41 -16.78
CA PRO A 385 24.11 -3.70 -16.94
C PRO A 385 24.26 -4.43 -15.61
N TYR A 386 23.87 -5.71 -15.56
CA TYR A 386 24.13 -6.55 -14.40
C TYR A 386 25.63 -6.64 -14.14
N ALA A 387 26.04 -6.47 -12.89
CA ALA A 387 27.43 -6.66 -12.52
C ALA A 387 27.83 -8.12 -12.79
N LEU A 388 28.76 -8.34 -13.73
CA LEU A 388 29.30 -9.66 -14.06
C LEU A 388 30.14 -10.29 -12.93
N ARG A 389 30.32 -9.58 -11.81
CA ARG A 389 31.05 -10.11 -10.65
C ARG A 389 30.15 -11.03 -9.82
N GLY A 390 30.36 -12.34 -9.99
CA GLY A 390 30.04 -13.30 -8.95
C GLY A 390 30.80 -12.94 -7.67
N THR A 391 30.12 -12.89 -6.53
CA THR A 391 30.79 -13.01 -5.24
C THR A 391 31.41 -14.40 -5.21
N MET A 392 32.71 -14.50 -5.44
CA MET A 392 33.44 -15.72 -5.17
C MET A 392 33.55 -15.84 -3.66
N ASN A 393 32.67 -16.61 -3.04
CA ASN A 393 33.04 -17.28 -1.80
C ASN A 393 33.52 -18.68 -2.20
N ASP A 394 34.74 -19.01 -1.77
CA ASP A 394 35.25 -20.38 -1.71
C ASP A 394 35.36 -21.11 -3.07
N GLY A 395 35.53 -20.38 -4.16
CA GLY A 395 35.72 -20.95 -5.51
C GLY A 395 34.44 -21.48 -6.16
N VAL A 396 33.27 -21.33 -5.52
CA VAL A 396 31.96 -21.66 -6.08
C VAL A 396 31.23 -20.36 -6.40
N ILE A 397 30.90 -20.15 -7.68
CA ILE A 397 29.91 -19.13 -8.03
C ILE A 397 28.57 -19.67 -7.54
N ASP A 398 28.07 -19.18 -6.40
CA ASP A 398 26.69 -19.45 -6.00
C ASP A 398 25.75 -18.78 -7.01
N SER A 399 25.33 -19.57 -8.00
CA SER A 399 24.46 -19.19 -9.11
C SER A 399 23.01 -19.60 -8.87
N SER A 400 22.72 -20.25 -7.75
CA SER A 400 21.40 -20.82 -7.45
C SER A 400 20.35 -19.70 -7.31
N TRP A 401 20.59 -18.74 -6.42
CA TRP A 401 19.73 -17.58 -6.23
C TRP A 401 19.61 -16.71 -7.51
N ARG A 402 20.66 -16.64 -8.33
CA ARG A 402 20.62 -15.91 -9.61
C ARG A 402 19.66 -16.57 -10.58
N SER A 403 19.71 -17.89 -10.68
CA SER A 403 18.81 -18.66 -11.54
C SER A 403 17.37 -18.56 -11.07
N GLU A 404 17.14 -18.65 -9.75
CA GLU A 404 15.82 -18.44 -9.15
C GLU A 404 15.29 -17.02 -9.38
N PHE A 405 16.14 -16.01 -9.22
CA PHE A 405 15.80 -14.62 -9.50
C PHE A 405 15.42 -14.40 -10.96
N PHE A 406 16.27 -14.80 -11.90
CA PHE A 406 16.00 -14.60 -13.33
C PHE A 406 14.78 -15.39 -13.79
N LYS A 407 14.56 -16.61 -13.26
CA LYS A 407 13.33 -17.36 -13.50
C LYS A 407 12.10 -16.62 -12.96
N ALA A 408 12.16 -16.11 -11.73
CA ALA A 408 11.06 -15.34 -11.15
C ALA A 408 10.79 -14.05 -11.92
N LEU A 409 11.84 -13.38 -12.40
CA LEU A 409 11.76 -12.17 -13.22
C LEU A 409 11.13 -12.47 -14.59
N ASP A 410 11.51 -13.56 -15.24
CA ASP A 410 10.93 -14.02 -16.51
C ASP A 410 9.45 -14.41 -16.36
N ASP A 411 9.12 -15.14 -15.29
CA ASP A 411 7.74 -15.49 -14.96
C ASP A 411 6.90 -14.20 -14.68
N PHE A 412 7.46 -13.21 -13.99
CA PHE A 412 6.81 -11.91 -13.76
C PHE A 412 6.64 -11.10 -15.05
N ALA A 413 7.69 -11.01 -15.88
CA ALA A 413 7.67 -10.34 -17.18
C ALA A 413 6.57 -10.93 -18.08
N SER A 414 6.53 -12.26 -18.18
CA SER A 414 5.51 -13.00 -18.94
C SER A 414 4.09 -12.72 -18.44
N LEU A 415 3.90 -12.53 -17.12
CA LEU A 415 2.60 -12.18 -16.56
C LEU A 415 2.18 -10.75 -16.90
N VAL A 416 3.06 -9.76 -16.75
CA VAL A 416 2.70 -8.36 -17.04
C VAL A 416 2.53 -8.09 -18.54
N GLU A 417 3.22 -8.84 -19.40
CA GLU A 417 3.15 -8.71 -20.86
C GLU A 417 2.08 -9.61 -21.51
N LYS A 418 1.48 -10.52 -20.74
CA LYS A 418 0.41 -11.40 -21.25
C LYS A 418 -0.69 -10.55 -21.92
N PRO A 419 -1.11 -10.83 -23.17
CA PRO A 419 -2.09 -10.00 -23.88
C PRO A 419 -3.39 -9.75 -23.12
N ALA A 420 -3.85 -10.72 -22.31
CA ALA A 420 -5.04 -10.58 -21.47
C ALA A 420 -4.87 -9.59 -20.30
N ASN A 421 -3.64 -9.32 -19.88
CA ASN A 421 -3.29 -8.40 -18.80
C ASN A 421 -2.93 -7.00 -19.30
N VAL A 422 -2.63 -6.86 -20.59
CA VAL A 422 -2.31 -5.57 -21.22
C VAL A 422 -3.58 -4.88 -21.70
N PHE A 423 -3.80 -3.66 -21.25
CA PHE A 423 -4.84 -2.76 -21.74
C PHE A 423 -4.25 -1.78 -22.74
N SER A 424 -4.83 -1.67 -23.93
CA SER A 424 -4.42 -0.74 -24.98
C SER A 424 -5.43 0.38 -25.13
N TYR A 425 -4.98 1.63 -25.16
CA TYR A 425 -5.82 2.82 -25.30
C TYR A 425 -5.12 3.88 -26.16
N LYS A 426 -5.77 4.29 -27.26
CA LYS A 426 -5.30 5.39 -28.10
C LYS A 426 -5.84 6.73 -27.57
N LEU A 427 -4.96 7.51 -26.95
CA LEU A 427 -5.27 8.85 -26.44
C LEU A 427 -5.69 9.78 -27.57
N LYS A 428 -6.80 10.49 -27.42
CA LYS A 428 -7.24 11.53 -28.35
C LYS A 428 -6.69 12.90 -27.94
N GLU A 429 -6.63 13.83 -28.88
CA GLU A 429 -6.31 15.23 -28.58
C GLU A 429 -7.27 15.77 -27.51
N GLY A 430 -6.73 16.46 -26.50
CA GLY A 430 -7.50 16.95 -25.35
C GLY A 430 -7.80 15.87 -24.29
N GLU A 431 -7.24 14.66 -24.40
CA GLU A 431 -7.24 13.68 -23.32
C GLU A 431 -5.90 13.68 -22.57
N CYS A 432 -5.95 13.56 -21.24
CA CYS A 432 -4.79 13.27 -20.42
C CYS A 432 -5.01 11.98 -19.65
N VAL A 433 -4.03 11.08 -19.72
CA VAL A 433 -3.97 9.92 -18.82
C VAL A 433 -3.22 10.29 -17.56
N ILE A 434 -3.74 9.87 -16.41
CA ILE A 434 -3.05 9.96 -15.12
C ILE A 434 -2.95 8.55 -14.56
N PHE A 435 -1.75 8.14 -14.17
CA PHE A 435 -1.53 6.79 -13.66
C PHE A 435 -0.50 6.74 -12.54
N ASN A 436 -0.64 5.72 -11.69
CA ASN A 436 0.28 5.42 -10.60
C ASN A 436 1.53 4.75 -11.16
N ASN A 437 2.60 5.53 -11.31
CA ASN A 437 3.90 5.08 -11.84
C ASN A 437 4.62 4.09 -10.90
N ARG A 438 4.11 3.87 -9.69
CA ARG A 438 4.62 2.91 -8.71
C ARG A 438 3.80 1.60 -8.65
N ARG A 439 2.84 1.43 -9.57
CA ARG A 439 1.96 0.25 -9.68
C ARG A 439 1.71 -0.18 -11.12
N ILE A 440 1.37 0.77 -11.99
CA ILE A 440 0.95 0.52 -13.35
C ILE A 440 2.15 0.66 -14.27
N LEU A 441 2.50 -0.44 -14.93
CA LEU A 441 3.44 -0.39 -16.05
C LEU A 441 2.75 0.30 -17.22
N HIS A 442 3.50 1.12 -17.93
CA HIS A 442 3.03 1.78 -19.12
C HIS A 442 4.03 1.63 -20.25
N GLY A 443 3.57 1.81 -21.48
CA GLY A 443 4.39 1.76 -22.68
C GLY A 443 3.59 2.30 -23.86
N ARG A 444 4.09 2.10 -25.07
CA ARG A 444 3.30 2.42 -26.28
C ARG A 444 3.67 1.51 -27.44
N GLN A 445 2.68 1.25 -28.27
CA GLN A 445 2.88 0.61 -29.57
C GLN A 445 3.77 1.46 -30.49
N ALA A 446 4.38 0.82 -31.49
CA ALA A 446 5.08 1.56 -32.55
C ALA A 446 4.10 2.46 -33.31
N PHE A 447 4.59 3.54 -33.91
CA PHE A 447 3.78 4.45 -34.72
C PHE A 447 4.54 4.97 -35.93
N ASP A 448 3.77 5.40 -36.92
CA ASP A 448 4.30 6.10 -38.10
C ASP A 448 4.53 7.58 -37.75
N ALA A 449 5.80 7.99 -37.74
CA ALA A 449 6.20 9.37 -37.47
C ALA A 449 6.25 10.25 -38.72
N GLU A 450 6.15 9.68 -39.92
CA GLU A 450 6.14 10.41 -41.19
C GLU A 450 4.71 10.71 -41.65
N GLY A 451 3.77 9.81 -41.36
CA GLY A 451 2.36 9.92 -41.73
C GLY A 451 1.47 10.77 -40.81
N GLY A 452 2.01 11.36 -39.73
CA GLY A 452 1.24 12.20 -38.82
C GLY A 452 2.02 12.72 -37.61
N GLU A 453 1.40 13.61 -36.84
CA GLU A 453 2.00 14.20 -35.64
C GLU A 453 1.55 13.46 -34.37
N ARG A 454 2.49 13.25 -33.45
CA ARG A 454 2.20 12.75 -32.10
C ARG A 454 2.96 13.59 -31.08
N TRP A 455 2.21 14.28 -30.23
CA TRP A 455 2.74 15.13 -29.18
C TRP A 455 1.96 14.90 -27.89
N LEU A 456 2.66 14.31 -26.90
CA LEU A 456 2.20 14.31 -25.53
C LEU A 456 3.05 15.26 -24.69
N LYS A 457 2.45 15.90 -23.70
CA LYS A 457 3.18 16.68 -22.69
C LYS A 457 3.04 16.00 -21.33
N GLY A 458 4.16 15.78 -20.67
CA GLY A 458 4.24 15.03 -19.42
C GLY A 458 4.52 15.90 -18.20
N THR A 459 4.01 15.48 -17.04
CA THR A 459 4.44 15.96 -15.73
C THR A 459 4.33 14.86 -14.66
N TYR A 460 4.96 15.07 -13.51
CA TYR A 460 4.99 14.13 -12.39
C TYR A 460 4.44 14.78 -11.12
N ILE A 461 3.80 13.98 -10.27
CA ILE A 461 3.45 14.36 -8.90
C ILE A 461 3.82 13.22 -7.94
N ASP A 462 4.16 13.57 -6.71
CA ASP A 462 4.52 12.59 -5.69
C ASP A 462 3.29 12.00 -4.99
N THR A 463 3.49 10.80 -4.44
CA THR A 463 2.42 10.02 -3.81
C THR A 463 1.80 10.76 -2.62
N ASP A 464 2.62 11.40 -1.80
CA ASP A 464 2.20 12.17 -0.63
C ASP A 464 1.33 13.38 -1.01
N VAL A 465 1.62 14.04 -2.14
CA VAL A 465 0.81 15.14 -2.70
C VAL A 465 -0.61 14.66 -3.01
N VAL A 466 -0.74 13.54 -3.72
CA VAL A 466 -2.04 12.93 -4.05
C VAL A 466 -2.79 12.52 -2.78
N LEU A 467 -2.12 11.81 -1.86
CA LEU A 467 -2.74 11.34 -0.63
C LEU A 467 -3.10 12.47 0.34
N SER A 468 -2.36 13.58 0.32
CA SER A 468 -2.69 14.78 1.08
C SER A 468 -3.99 15.40 0.57
N LYS A 469 -4.09 15.64 -0.74
CA LYS A 469 -5.31 16.18 -1.36
C LYS A 469 -6.51 15.27 -1.12
N LEU A 470 -6.33 13.96 -1.29
CA LEU A 470 -7.38 12.98 -1.04
C LEU A 470 -7.88 13.05 0.40
N ARG A 471 -6.99 13.07 1.40
CA ARG A 471 -7.39 13.16 2.82
C ARG A 471 -8.12 14.46 3.16
N VAL A 472 -7.75 15.57 2.54
CA VAL A 472 -8.45 16.85 2.71
C VAL A 472 -9.88 16.75 2.19
N LEU A 473 -10.06 16.21 0.98
CA LEU A 473 -11.38 16.06 0.36
C LEU A 473 -12.24 15.01 1.07
N ASP A 474 -11.66 13.87 1.46
CA ASP A 474 -12.36 12.83 2.23
C ASP A 474 -12.88 13.37 3.57
N ALA A 475 -12.12 14.22 4.24
CA ALA A 475 -12.52 14.80 5.53
C ALA A 475 -13.67 15.84 5.42
N GLN A 476 -13.94 16.34 4.22
CA GLN A 476 -15.04 17.27 3.95
C GLN A 476 -16.35 16.55 3.61
N GLU A 477 -16.32 15.25 3.29
CA GLU A 477 -17.55 14.48 3.08
C GLU A 477 -18.28 14.28 4.43
N PRO A 478 -19.57 14.63 4.52
CA PRO A 478 -20.37 14.33 5.70
C PRO A 478 -20.44 12.80 5.89
N GLU A 479 -20.24 12.32 7.13
CA GLU A 479 -20.52 10.91 7.47
C GLU A 479 -21.99 10.64 7.14
N VAL A 480 -22.26 9.88 6.07
CA VAL A 480 -23.60 9.37 5.79
C VAL A 480 -23.92 8.35 6.88
N VAL A 481 -24.57 8.82 7.93
CA VAL A 481 -25.23 7.95 8.91
C VAL A 481 -26.36 7.27 8.15
N GLY A 482 -26.10 6.05 7.68
CA GLY A 482 -27.13 5.24 7.03
C GLY A 482 -28.27 5.02 8.01
N GLU A 483 -29.38 5.73 7.81
CA GLU A 483 -30.67 5.34 8.36
C GLU A 483 -30.94 3.92 7.83
N MET A 484 -30.97 2.95 8.74
CA MET A 484 -31.55 1.66 8.44
C MET A 484 -33.03 1.92 8.15
N VAL A 485 -33.39 1.92 6.88
CA VAL A 485 -34.79 1.81 6.47
C VAL A 485 -35.25 0.44 6.97
N GLU A 486 -36.00 0.44 8.07
CA GLU A 486 -36.81 -0.72 8.47
C GLU A 486 -37.81 -0.95 7.33
N GLY A 487 -37.46 -1.86 6.42
CA GLY A 487 -38.38 -2.39 5.44
C GLY A 487 -39.37 -3.29 6.16
N ASP A 488 -40.63 -2.84 6.22
CA ASP A 488 -41.77 -3.63 6.65
C ASP A 488 -41.78 -4.99 5.93
N LEU A 489 -41.64 -6.06 6.71
CA LEU A 489 -42.01 -7.40 6.31
C LEU A 489 -43.52 -7.53 6.52
N THR A 490 -44.29 -7.34 5.44
CA THR A 490 -45.65 -7.87 5.30
C THR A 490 -45.69 -8.95 4.26
#